data_AF-A0A972LJL3-F1
#
_entry.id   AF-A0A972LJL3-F1
#
_cell.length_a   1.000
_cell.length_b   1.000
_cell.length_c   1.000
_cell.angle_alpha   90.00
_cell.angle_beta   90.00
_cell.angle_gamma   90.00
#
_symmetry.space_group_name_H-M   'P 1'
#
loop_
_entity.id
_entity.type
_entity.pdbx_description
1 polymer ?
#
loop_
_entity_poly.entity_id
_entity_poly.type
_entity_poly.pdbx_seq_one_letter_code
_entity_poly.pdbx_strand_id
1 'polypeptide(L)' 'MEDKIGTLEVGKLADVIILDQNLIDIPAEKISDTVVNYTFVDGEMVHKRTLVHLWQDIKIWIFGEALF' A
#
# COMPACT_ATOMS: atom_id res chain seq x y z
N MET A 1 19.10 -9.19 13.76
CA MET A 1 18.06 -8.32 13.14
C MET A 1 17.35 -9.06 12.02
N GLU A 2 18.06 -9.83 11.19
CA GLU A 2 17.48 -10.64 10.10
C GLU A 2 16.36 -11.60 10.53
N ASP A 3 16.35 -12.08 11.77
CA ASP A 3 15.32 -13.04 12.23
C ASP A 3 13.92 -12.42 12.45
N LYS A 4 13.80 -11.08 12.47
CA LYS A 4 12.56 -10.36 12.80
C LYS A 4 11.93 -9.58 11.63
N ILE A 5 12.69 -9.35 10.55
CA ILE A 5 12.32 -8.48 9.44
C ILE A 5 12.83 -9.07 8.12
N GLY A 6 12.15 -8.80 7.00
CA GLY A 6 12.65 -9.11 5.66
C GLY A 6 12.11 -10.39 5.00
N THR A 7 11.25 -11.18 5.66
CA THR A 7 10.46 -12.26 5.03
C THR A 7 9.02 -12.28 5.55
N LEU A 8 8.08 -12.75 4.72
CA LEU A 8 6.67 -12.85 5.08
C LEU A 8 6.37 -14.20 5.75
N GLU A 9 6.50 -14.26 7.08
CA GLU A 9 6.28 -15.47 7.88
C GLU A 9 5.39 -15.18 9.09
N VAL A 10 4.58 -16.17 9.50
CA VAL A 10 3.73 -16.07 10.70
C VAL A 10 4.61 -15.84 11.93
N GLY A 11 4.32 -14.79 12.69
CA GLY A 11 5.06 -14.41 13.91
C GLY A 11 6.13 -13.34 13.72
N LYS A 12 6.37 -12.87 12.48
CA LYS A 12 7.22 -11.69 12.19
C LYS A 12 6.39 -10.42 12.08
N LEU A 13 7.06 -9.28 12.21
CA LEU A 13 6.45 -7.96 11.97
C LEU A 13 6.09 -7.85 10.49
N ALA A 14 4.87 -7.38 10.22
CA ALA A 14 4.36 -7.25 8.87
C ALA A 14 4.81 -5.94 8.24
N ASP A 15 6.09 -5.88 7.87
CA ASP A 15 6.69 -4.79 7.11
C ASP A 15 6.59 -5.11 5.61
N VAL A 16 5.56 -4.58 4.95
CA VAL A 16 5.26 -4.89 3.55
C VAL A 16 4.80 -3.68 2.76
N ILE A 17 5.10 -3.70 1.46
CA ILE A 17 4.55 -2.77 0.48
C ILE A 17 3.77 -3.52 -0.57
N ILE A 18 2.68 -2.90 -1.04
CA ILE A 18 1.89 -3.40 -2.16
C ILE A 18 2.12 -2.46 -3.33
N LEU A 19 2.60 -3.02 -4.43
CA LEU A 19 2.91 -2.28 -5.67
C LEU A 19 1.72 -2.34 -6.64
N ASP A 20 1.62 -1.38 -7.55
CA ASP A 20 0.58 -1.36 -8.58
C ASP A 20 0.87 -2.24 -9.81
N GLN A 21 2.07 -2.81 -9.87
CA GLN A 21 2.49 -3.75 -10.91
C GLN A 21 3.39 -4.85 -10.36
N ASN A 22 3.39 -6.00 -11.05
CA ASN A 22 4.34 -7.09 -10.78
C ASN A 22 5.69 -6.75 -11.42
N LEU A 23 6.71 -6.51 -10.59
CA LEU A 23 8.05 -6.16 -11.06
C LEU A 23 8.75 -7.27 -11.85
N ILE A 24 8.33 -8.53 -11.68
CA ILE A 24 8.94 -9.68 -12.37
C ILE A 24 8.49 -9.74 -13.84
N ASP A 25 7.30 -9.20 -14.14
CA ASP A 25 6.67 -9.33 -15.46
C ASP A 25 6.87 -8.08 -16.35
N ILE A 26 7.60 -7.06 -15.89
CA ILE A 26 7.80 -5.79 -16.60
C ILE A 26 9.26 -5.58 -17.03
N PRO A 27 9.52 -4.79 -18.08
CA PRO A 27 10.88 -4.36 -18.42
C PRO A 27 11.55 -3.60 -17.27
N ALA A 28 12.86 -3.73 -17.14
CA ALA A 28 13.61 -3.08 -16.06
C ALA A 28 13.46 -1.55 -16.07
N GLU A 29 13.36 -0.93 -17.25
CA GLU A 29 13.14 0.52 -17.37
C GLU A 29 11.79 0.98 -16.80
N LYS A 30 10.82 0.06 -16.63
CA LYS A 30 9.49 0.34 -16.09
C LYS A 30 9.41 0.20 -14.57
N ILE A 31 10.43 -0.34 -13.93
CA ILE A 31 10.45 -0.51 -12.46
C ILE A 31 10.34 0.84 -11.75
N SER A 32 10.99 1.89 -12.27
CA SER A 32 10.92 3.25 -11.69
C SER A 32 9.55 3.91 -11.81
N ASP A 33 8.71 3.46 -12.75
CA ASP A 33 7.36 3.98 -12.94
C ASP A 33 6.36 3.36 -11.93
N THR A 34 6.77 2.30 -11.21
CA THR A 34 5.94 1.61 -10.21
C THR A 34 5.53 2.53 -9.08
N VAL A 35 4.26 2.47 -8.69
CA VAL A 35 3.76 3.19 -7.53
C VAL A 35 3.45 2.24 -6.38
N VAL A 36 3.76 2.69 -5.17
CA VAL A 36 3.36 2.01 -3.94
C VAL A 36 1.90 2.34 -3.66
N ASN A 37 1.02 1.33 -3.66
CA ASN A 37 -0.38 1.48 -3.29
C ASN A 37 -0.58 1.52 -1.78
N TYR A 38 0.17 0.69 -1.04
CA TYR A 38 0.07 0.59 0.41
C TYR A 38 1.44 0.34 1.03
N THR A 39 1.65 0.87 2.24
CA THR A 39 2.77 0.52 3.11
C THR A 39 2.24 0.15 4.48
N PHE A 40 2.68 -0.99 4.97
CA PHE A 40 2.42 -1.45 6.32
C PHE A 40 3.75 -1.55 7.07
N VAL A 41 3.76 -1.05 8.31
CA VAL A 41 4.90 -1.14 9.24
C VAL A 41 4.35 -1.70 10.54
N ASP A 42 4.99 -2.75 11.07
CA ASP A 42 4.50 -3.47 12.25
C ASP A 42 3.03 -3.93 12.14
N GLY A 43 2.55 -4.16 10.92
CA GLY A 43 1.15 -4.51 10.63
C GLY A 43 0.17 -3.34 10.59
N GLU A 44 0.60 -2.12 10.87
CA GLU A 44 -0.21 -0.91 10.75
C GLU A 44 -0.06 -0.26 9.37
N MET A 45 -1.17 0.16 8.77
CA MET A 45 -1.14 0.86 7.48
C MET A 45 -0.70 2.30 7.67
N VAL A 46 0.55 2.61 7.28
CA VAL A 46 1.14 3.96 7.40
C VAL A 46 1.04 4.77 6.12
N HIS A 47 0.81 4.11 4.99
CA HIS A 47 0.59 4.76 3.70
C HIS A 47 -0.50 4.06 2.90
N LYS A 48 -1.33 4.88 2.25
CA LYS A 48 -2.28 4.46 1.22
C LYS A 48 -2.23 5.49 0.11
N ARG A 49 -2.05 5.02 -1.12
CA ARG A 49 -2.23 5.85 -2.32
C ARG A 49 -3.71 6.23 -2.43
N THR A 50 -4.04 7.46 -2.06
CA THR A 50 -5.39 7.99 -2.30
C THR A 50 -5.42 8.60 -3.70
N LEU A 51 -6.04 7.89 -4.63
CA LEU A 51 -6.49 8.48 -5.89
C LEU A 51 -7.72 9.34 -5.58
N VAL A 52 -7.54 10.56 -5.07
CA VAL A 52 -8.66 11.50 -4.97
C VAL A 52 -9.05 11.91 -6.38
N HIS A 53 -9.88 11.11 -7.05
CA HIS A 53 -10.40 11.40 -8.39
C HIS A 53 -11.92 11.23 -8.48
N LEU A 54 -12.58 10.73 -7.44
CA LEU A 54 -14.03 10.61 -7.40
C LEU A 54 -14.61 11.54 -6.34
N TRP A 55 -15.61 12.32 -6.75
CA TRP A 55 -16.41 13.17 -5.85
C TRP A 55 -17.03 12.40 -4.68
N GLN A 56 -17.10 11.07 -4.75
CA GLN A 56 -17.59 10.21 -3.68
C GLN A 56 -16.61 10.09 -2.51
N ASP A 57 -15.30 10.05 -2.77
CA ASP A 57 -14.28 9.92 -1.71
C ASP A 57 -14.09 11.23 -0.93
N ILE A 58 -14.21 12.38 -1.61
CA ILE A 58 -14.19 13.71 -0.97
C ILE A 58 -15.39 13.87 -0.03
N LYS A 59 -16.57 13.36 -0.42
CA LYS A 59 -17.77 13.46 0.41
C LYS A 59 -17.60 12.75 1.75
N ILE A 60 -16.96 11.59 1.78
CA ILE A 60 -16.73 10.83 3.01
C ILE A 60 -15.84 11.64 3.97
N TRP A 61 -14.79 12.29 3.46
CA TRP A 61 -13.87 13.07 4.29
C TRP A 61 -14.46 14.41 4.78
N ILE A 62 -15.29 15.06 3.97
CA ILE A 62 -15.91 16.35 4.33
C ILE A 62 -17.16 16.18 5.18
N PHE A 63 -17.99 15.16 4.88
CA PHE A 63 -19.30 15.00 5.50
C PHE A 63 -19.36 13.87 6.54
N GLY A 64 -18.32 13.04 6.69
CA GLY A 64 -18.21 12.06 7.78
C GLY A 64 -19.24 10.93 7.79
N GLU A 65 -20.10 10.82 6.77
CA GLU A 65 -21.14 9.79 6.70
C GLU A 65 -20.71 8.66 5.76
N ALA A 66 -20.39 7.51 6.35
CA ALA A 66 -20.48 6.23 5.67
C ALA A 66 -21.96 5.89 5.51
N LEU A 67 -22.50 6.07 4.29
CA LEU A 67 -23.82 5.56 3.94
C LEU A 67 -23.66 4.41 2.94
N PHE A 68 -24.15 3.25 3.41
CA PHE A 68 -24.33 1.92 2.80
C PHE A 68 -23.14 0.95 2.85
#